data_AF-A0A7K8Z064-F1
#
_entry.id   AF-A0A7K8Z064-F1
#
_cell.length_a   1.000
_cell.length_b   1.000
_cell.length_c   1.000
_cell.angle_alpha   90.00
_cell.angle_beta   90.00
_cell.angle_gamma   90.00
#
_symmetry.space_group_name_H-M   'P 1'
#
loop_
_entity.id
_entity.type
_entity.pdbx_description
1 polymer ?
#
loop_
_entity_poly.entity_id
_entity_poly.type
_entity_poly.pdbx_seq_one_letter_code
_entity_poly.pdbx_strand_id
1 'polypeptide(L)'
;PGLPPRHTDSLLHLVVALESPSPGGSPSSFPALARALGVCSTPGCRAVLGEPPDAAQAPPSGLPPEQWQLLRELLGHDPMVAPARGAVLAPDGSTVALGPLLAGIEVGLRRGSGGSWDPLPTPQPALDPLLAVTIAEALGTSFLLARGGDGDKATLGPGGCWDDLDDPQNYTLVGPPSLVPDAVANGAMDGVVLGTRLAQEPTGLAELLRGYYGTGNGSESGRLPSSFRRRDFGVLVGPGRLEEQVVAMLEVLRVLPPMRGLLEDVGQEEVAALAQRASREFLERYV
;
A
#
# COMPACT_ATOMS: atom_id res chain seq x y z
N PRO A 1 -19.08 23.95 -1.57
CA PRO A 1 -19.15 22.54 -1.11
C PRO A 1 -17.78 22.11 -0.58
N GLY A 2 -17.73 21.42 0.56
CA GLY A 2 -16.49 20.84 1.09
C GLY A 2 -16.07 19.59 0.33
N LEU A 3 -14.87 19.09 0.60
CA LEU A 3 -14.43 17.79 0.10
C LEU A 3 -15.27 16.67 0.75
N PRO A 4 -15.47 15.52 0.07
CA PRO A 4 -16.05 14.36 0.72
C PRO A 4 -15.16 13.87 1.87
N PRO A 5 -15.73 13.20 2.89
CA PRO A 5 -14.96 12.67 4.01
C PRO A 5 -13.95 11.63 3.55
N ARG A 6 -12.79 11.54 4.23
CA ARG A 6 -11.74 10.54 3.97
C ARG A 6 -12.08 9.19 4.59
N HIS A 7 -13.27 8.69 4.30
CA HIS A 7 -13.69 7.33 4.62
C HIS A 7 -13.42 6.35 3.48
N THR A 8 -13.33 5.07 3.81
CA THR A 8 -13.33 3.99 2.80
C THR A 8 -14.61 3.99 1.95
N ASP A 9 -15.73 4.50 2.46
CA ASP A 9 -16.97 4.61 1.68
C ASP A 9 -16.85 5.65 0.55
N SER A 10 -16.17 6.77 0.79
CA SER A 10 -15.84 7.72 -0.27
C SER A 10 -14.96 7.08 -1.34
N LEU A 11 -13.98 6.25 -0.94
CA LEU A 11 -13.19 5.45 -1.88
C LEU A 11 -14.08 4.50 -2.69
N LEU A 12 -15.04 3.82 -2.06
CA LEU A 12 -15.97 2.92 -2.74
C LEU A 12 -16.83 3.65 -3.77
N HIS A 13 -17.32 4.86 -3.45
CA HIS A 13 -18.04 5.70 -4.39
C HIS A 13 -17.18 6.08 -5.61
N LEU A 14 -15.90 6.42 -5.39
CA LEU A 14 -14.94 6.70 -6.47
C LEU A 14 -14.75 5.49 -7.39
N VAL A 15 -14.54 4.30 -6.80
CA VAL A 15 -14.34 3.06 -7.57
C VAL A 15 -15.59 2.71 -8.37
N VAL A 16 -16.78 2.79 -7.78
CA VAL A 16 -18.05 2.54 -8.49
C VAL A 16 -18.23 3.48 -9.67
N ALA A 17 -17.91 4.77 -9.52
CA ALA A 17 -18.00 5.74 -10.60
C ALA A 17 -17.06 5.39 -11.76
N LEU A 18 -15.85 4.91 -11.46
CA LEU A 18 -14.84 4.56 -12.46
C LEU A 18 -15.05 3.19 -13.12
N GLU A 19 -15.70 2.25 -12.43
CA GLU A 19 -16.08 0.95 -13.00
C GLU A 19 -17.37 1.02 -13.84
N SER A 20 -18.14 2.12 -13.71
CA SER A 20 -19.36 2.31 -14.48
C SER A 20 -19.05 2.56 -15.97
N PRO A 21 -19.77 1.92 -16.91
CA PRO A 21 -19.51 2.08 -18.34
C PRO A 21 -19.74 3.54 -18.79
N SER A 22 -18.68 4.19 -19.27
CA SER A 22 -18.74 5.54 -19.83
C SER A 22 -18.89 5.52 -21.36
N PRO A 23 -19.77 6.33 -21.96
CA PRO A 23 -19.87 6.42 -23.42
C PRO A 23 -18.58 7.00 -24.04
N GLY A 24 -17.87 6.19 -24.84
CA GLY A 24 -16.77 6.65 -25.70
C GLY A 24 -15.40 6.82 -25.04
N GLY A 25 -15.21 6.39 -23.79
CA GLY A 25 -13.91 6.39 -23.11
C GLY A 25 -13.34 4.98 -22.96
N SER A 26 -12.03 4.81 -23.13
CA SER A 26 -11.34 3.62 -22.63
C SER A 26 -11.35 3.67 -21.10
N PRO A 27 -11.85 2.64 -20.39
CA PRO A 27 -11.81 2.64 -18.92
C PRO A 27 -10.35 2.56 -18.46
N SER A 28 -9.82 3.65 -17.90
CA SER A 28 -8.60 3.57 -17.11
C SER A 28 -8.93 2.80 -15.84
N SER A 29 -8.27 1.67 -15.60
CA SER A 29 -8.47 0.93 -14.35
C SER A 29 -8.11 1.81 -13.16
N PHE A 30 -8.86 1.72 -12.07
CA PHE A 30 -8.59 2.52 -10.87
C PHE A 30 -7.12 2.44 -10.38
N PRO A 31 -6.45 1.26 -10.41
CA PRO A 31 -5.03 1.18 -10.09
C PRO A 31 -4.12 1.95 -11.05
N ALA A 32 -4.40 1.92 -12.37
CA ALA A 32 -3.63 2.71 -13.33
C ALA A 32 -3.79 4.22 -13.09
N LEU A 33 -5.00 4.67 -12.74
CA LEU A 33 -5.24 6.05 -12.33
C LEU A 33 -4.49 6.40 -11.03
N ALA A 34 -4.51 5.50 -10.06
CA ALA A 34 -3.81 5.68 -8.79
C ALA A 34 -2.29 5.81 -8.99
N ARG A 35 -1.72 4.98 -9.87
CA ARG A 35 -0.32 5.04 -10.31
C ARG A 35 0.02 6.38 -10.96
N ALA A 36 -0.83 6.85 -11.86
CA ALA A 36 -0.69 8.15 -12.52
C ALA A 36 -0.67 9.32 -11.52
N LEU A 37 -1.36 9.16 -10.39
CA LEU A 37 -1.47 10.16 -9.34
C LEU A 37 -0.36 10.10 -8.28
N GLY A 38 0.51 9.08 -8.31
CA GLY A 38 1.68 9.01 -7.41
C GLY A 38 1.74 7.79 -6.50
N VAL A 39 0.75 6.89 -6.55
CA VAL A 39 0.87 5.58 -5.88
C VAL A 39 2.04 4.79 -6.47
N CYS A 40 2.78 4.10 -5.61
CA CYS A 40 3.91 3.27 -6.03
C CYS A 40 5.00 4.09 -6.76
N SER A 41 5.32 5.27 -6.22
CA SER A 41 6.32 6.18 -6.78
C SER A 41 7.74 5.95 -6.24
N THR A 42 7.93 5.04 -5.29
CA THR A 42 9.23 4.68 -4.72
C THR A 42 10.09 3.87 -5.71
N PRO A 43 11.43 3.93 -5.62
CA PRO A 43 12.32 3.27 -6.58
C PRO A 43 12.05 1.76 -6.73
N GLY A 44 11.85 1.06 -5.61
CA GLY A 44 11.58 -0.36 -5.59
C GLY A 44 10.24 -0.72 -6.22
N CYS A 45 9.21 0.04 -5.87
CA CYS A 45 7.87 -0.16 -6.41
C CYS A 45 7.84 0.06 -7.94
N ARG A 46 8.57 1.06 -8.45
CA ARG A 46 8.75 1.24 -9.90
C ARG A 46 9.54 0.12 -10.56
N ALA A 47 10.55 -0.42 -9.88
CA ALA A 47 11.29 -1.58 -10.38
C ALA A 47 10.38 -2.81 -10.54
N VAL A 48 9.33 -2.93 -9.71
CA VAL A 48 8.37 -4.05 -9.74
C VAL A 48 7.19 -3.81 -10.69
N LEU A 49 6.50 -2.67 -10.58
CA LEU A 49 5.28 -2.39 -11.36
C LEU A 49 5.54 -1.63 -12.67
N GLY A 50 6.78 -1.17 -12.91
CA GLY A 50 7.18 -0.31 -14.03
C GLY A 50 7.10 1.19 -13.70
N GLU A 51 7.33 2.05 -14.70
CA GLU A 51 7.09 3.49 -14.55
C GLU A 51 5.58 3.81 -14.57
N PRO A 52 5.12 4.79 -13.78
CA PRO A 52 3.71 5.17 -13.76
C PRO A 52 3.30 5.75 -15.12
N PRO A 53 2.05 5.55 -15.55
CA PRO A 53 1.52 6.23 -16.73
C PRO A 53 1.46 7.74 -16.46
N ASP A 54 1.38 8.53 -17.53
CA ASP A 54 1.28 9.99 -17.41
C ASP A 54 0.06 10.40 -16.60
N ALA A 55 0.27 11.36 -15.69
CA ALA A 55 -0.78 11.89 -14.84
C ALA A 55 -1.92 12.49 -15.66
N ALA A 56 -3.14 12.01 -15.42
CA ALA A 56 -4.33 12.64 -15.98
C ALA A 56 -4.48 14.06 -15.42
N GLN A 57 -4.49 15.07 -16.29
CA GLN A 57 -4.65 16.46 -15.88
C GLN A 57 -6.12 16.84 -15.62
N ALA A 58 -7.05 16.08 -16.23
CA ALA A 58 -8.49 16.29 -16.13
C ALA A 58 -9.17 15.13 -15.40
N PRO A 59 -10.30 15.36 -14.71
CA PRO A 59 -11.08 14.30 -14.09
C PRO A 59 -11.54 13.30 -15.16
N PRO A 60 -11.49 11.98 -14.89
CA PRO A 60 -12.12 10.98 -15.73
C PRO A 60 -13.61 11.27 -15.93
N SER A 61 -14.13 10.94 -17.11
CA SER A 61 -15.57 11.08 -17.42
C SER A 61 -16.41 10.37 -16.35
N GLY A 62 -17.43 11.05 -15.84
CA GLY A 62 -18.33 10.51 -14.82
C GLY A 62 -17.87 10.72 -13.37
N LEU A 63 -16.65 11.21 -13.14
CA LEU A 63 -16.17 11.54 -11.79
C LEU A 63 -16.48 13.01 -11.43
N PRO A 64 -17.23 13.28 -10.35
CA PRO A 64 -17.47 14.65 -9.88
C PRO A 64 -16.18 15.41 -9.55
N PRO A 65 -16.12 16.74 -9.73
CA PRO A 65 -14.93 17.54 -9.43
C PRO A 65 -14.43 17.39 -7.99
N GLU A 66 -15.33 17.37 -6.99
CA GLU A 66 -14.93 17.18 -5.59
C GLU A 66 -14.31 15.81 -5.32
N GLN A 67 -14.81 14.77 -5.99
CA GLN A 67 -14.29 13.41 -5.91
C GLN A 67 -12.92 13.28 -6.56
N TRP A 68 -12.73 13.94 -7.71
CA TRP A 68 -11.42 14.05 -8.34
C TRP A 68 -10.41 14.79 -7.47
N GLN A 69 -10.82 15.90 -6.85
CA GLN A 69 -9.95 16.64 -5.95
C GLN A 69 -9.54 15.79 -4.74
N LEU A 70 -10.48 15.11 -4.10
CA LEU A 70 -10.20 14.18 -3.01
C LEU A 70 -9.18 13.11 -3.43
N LEU A 71 -9.36 12.50 -4.60
CA LEU A 71 -8.45 11.47 -5.10
C LEU A 71 -7.03 12.02 -5.28
N ARG A 72 -6.87 13.22 -5.85
CA ARG A 72 -5.55 13.87 -5.99
C ARG A 72 -4.93 14.18 -4.62
N GLU A 73 -5.72 14.58 -3.64
CA GLU A 73 -5.22 14.84 -2.29
C GLU A 73 -4.88 13.56 -1.51
N LEU A 74 -5.53 12.45 -1.80
CA LEU A 74 -5.19 11.16 -1.17
C LEU A 74 -3.96 10.53 -1.81
N LEU A 75 -3.79 10.66 -3.13
CA LEU A 75 -2.77 9.91 -3.87
C LEU A 75 -1.57 10.76 -4.33
N GLY A 76 -1.73 12.08 -4.40
CA GLY A 76 -0.74 13.04 -4.92
C GLY A 76 0.37 13.44 -3.94
N HIS A 77 0.57 12.69 -2.87
CA HIS A 77 1.59 12.99 -1.87
C HIS A 77 2.69 11.95 -1.88
N ASP A 78 3.93 12.41 -1.71
CA ASP A 78 5.05 11.52 -1.51
C ASP A 78 4.86 10.76 -0.18
N PRO A 79 4.71 9.43 -0.21
CA PRO A 79 4.51 8.62 0.99
C PRO A 79 5.73 8.67 1.93
N MET A 80 6.90 9.04 1.44
CA MET A 80 8.13 9.20 2.23
C MET A 80 8.16 10.53 3.01
N VAL A 81 7.41 11.54 2.54
CA VAL A 81 7.41 12.90 3.11
C VAL A 81 6.15 13.16 3.94
N ALA A 82 5.01 12.62 3.51
CA ALA A 82 3.73 12.86 4.15
C ALA A 82 2.87 11.59 4.24
N PRO A 83 3.35 10.53 4.92
CA PRO A 83 2.65 9.24 4.99
C PRO A 83 1.25 9.34 5.63
N ALA A 84 0.96 10.41 6.37
CA ALA A 84 -0.34 10.67 6.97
C ALA A 84 -1.43 11.12 5.97
N ARG A 85 -1.05 11.71 4.81
CA ARG A 85 -2.03 12.36 3.92
C ARG A 85 -2.72 11.43 2.93
N GLY A 86 -2.21 10.22 2.74
CA GLY A 86 -2.82 9.20 1.87
C GLY A 86 -3.67 8.18 2.62
N ALA A 87 -4.11 8.51 3.83
CA ALA A 87 -4.87 7.61 4.68
C ALA A 87 -6.38 7.87 4.60
N VAL A 88 -7.15 6.82 4.90
CA VAL A 88 -8.61 6.85 5.05
C VAL A 88 -9.02 6.13 6.34
N LEU A 89 -10.13 6.55 6.92
CA LEU A 89 -10.75 5.91 8.09
C LEU A 89 -11.67 4.77 7.62
N ALA A 90 -11.36 3.55 8.05
CA ALA A 90 -12.14 2.36 7.78
C ALA A 90 -13.23 2.14 8.85
N PRO A 91 -14.29 1.37 8.56
CA PRO A 91 -15.44 1.25 9.45
C PRO A 91 -15.16 0.44 10.71
N ASP A 92 -14.08 -0.33 10.75
CA ASP A 92 -13.58 -1.00 11.94
C ASP A 92 -12.77 -0.08 12.88
N GLY A 93 -12.74 1.23 12.59
CA GLY A 93 -12.05 2.26 13.36
C GLY A 93 -10.55 2.37 13.07
N SER A 94 -10.02 1.52 12.19
CA SER A 94 -8.62 1.60 11.78
C SER A 94 -8.39 2.69 10.74
N THR A 95 -7.16 3.19 10.67
CA THR A 95 -6.72 4.09 9.61
C THR A 95 -5.87 3.31 8.61
N VAL A 96 -6.11 3.49 7.32
CA VAL A 96 -5.51 2.67 6.24
C VAL A 96 -4.90 3.59 5.19
N ALA A 97 -3.63 3.40 4.86
CA ALA A 97 -2.98 4.11 3.77
C ALA A 97 -3.33 3.49 2.41
N LEU A 98 -3.77 4.32 1.46
CA LEU A 98 -4.19 3.87 0.14
C LEU A 98 -3.02 3.44 -0.75
N GLY A 99 -1.83 4.05 -0.61
CA GLY A 99 -0.66 3.72 -1.43
C GLY A 99 -0.35 2.22 -1.49
N PRO A 100 0.02 1.59 -0.35
CA PRO A 100 0.34 0.16 -0.34
C PRO A 100 -0.90 -0.72 -0.63
N LEU A 101 -2.09 -0.30 -0.21
CA LEU A 101 -3.35 -1.00 -0.52
C LEU A 101 -3.55 -1.15 -2.03
N LEU A 102 -3.49 -0.04 -2.77
CA LEU A 102 -3.74 0.00 -4.20
C LEU A 102 -2.61 -0.66 -5.01
N ALA A 103 -1.37 -0.58 -4.54
CA ALA A 103 -0.25 -1.29 -5.14
C ALA A 103 -0.44 -2.82 -5.05
N GLY A 104 -0.88 -3.34 -3.90
CA GLY A 104 -1.19 -4.76 -3.74
C GLY A 104 -2.34 -5.25 -4.63
N ILE A 105 -3.39 -4.43 -4.77
CA ILE A 105 -4.52 -4.69 -5.67
C ILE A 105 -4.08 -4.76 -7.13
N GLU A 106 -3.19 -3.85 -7.57
CA GLU A 106 -2.65 -3.87 -8.92
C GLU A 106 -1.88 -5.17 -9.21
N VAL A 107 -1.01 -5.60 -8.28
CA VAL A 107 -0.30 -6.87 -8.38
C VAL A 107 -1.28 -8.03 -8.51
N GLY A 108 -2.33 -8.04 -7.69
CA GLY A 108 -3.38 -9.06 -7.71
C GLY A 108 -4.08 -9.16 -9.07
N LEU A 109 -4.49 -8.02 -9.63
CA LEU A 109 -5.14 -7.96 -10.94
C LEU A 109 -4.23 -8.45 -12.06
N ARG A 110 -2.96 -8.03 -12.09
CA ARG A 110 -1.99 -8.46 -13.11
C ARG A 110 -1.75 -9.97 -13.04
N ARG A 111 -1.68 -10.55 -11.83
CA ARG A 111 -1.57 -12.01 -11.63
C ARG A 111 -2.82 -12.75 -12.11
N GLY A 112 -4.01 -12.28 -11.73
CA GLY A 112 -5.28 -12.90 -12.10
C GLY A 112 -5.56 -12.87 -13.61
N SER A 113 -5.05 -11.84 -14.31
CA SER A 113 -5.19 -11.73 -15.77
C SER A 113 -4.10 -12.46 -16.57
N GLY A 114 -3.19 -13.20 -15.92
CA GLY A 114 -2.05 -13.85 -16.58
C GLY A 114 -1.06 -12.86 -17.22
N GLY A 115 -1.01 -11.62 -16.72
CA GLY A 115 -0.13 -10.58 -17.25
C GLY A 115 1.35 -10.95 -17.07
N SER A 116 2.15 -10.69 -18.11
CA SER A 116 3.60 -10.79 -18.00
C SER A 116 4.15 -9.63 -17.19
N TRP A 117 5.11 -9.94 -16.32
CA TRP A 117 5.93 -8.96 -15.65
C TRP A 117 7.18 -8.73 -16.51
N ASP A 118 7.63 -7.49 -16.65
CA ASP A 118 9.00 -7.28 -17.13
C ASP A 118 9.95 -7.96 -16.13
N PRO A 119 11.00 -8.65 -16.61
CA PRO A 119 11.89 -9.38 -15.72
C PRO A 119 12.59 -8.40 -14.78
N LEU A 120 12.24 -8.47 -13.50
CA LEU A 120 13.02 -7.89 -12.41
C LEU A 120 14.44 -8.49 -12.44
N PRO A 121 15.47 -7.75 -11.97
CA PRO A 121 16.72 -8.37 -11.57
C PRO A 121 16.36 -9.50 -10.61
N THR A 122 16.61 -10.75 -10.98
CA THR A 122 16.20 -11.92 -10.18
C THR A 122 17.04 -11.96 -8.90
N PRO A 123 16.53 -11.45 -7.77
CA PRO A 123 17.29 -11.49 -6.55
C PRO A 123 17.29 -12.94 -6.04
N GLN A 124 18.27 -13.29 -5.20
CA GLN A 124 18.19 -14.49 -4.38
C GLN A 124 18.09 -14.04 -2.91
N PRO A 125 16.98 -14.34 -2.21
CA PRO A 125 15.81 -15.13 -2.65
C PRO A 125 14.91 -14.39 -3.64
N ALA A 126 13.99 -15.13 -4.28
CA ALA A 126 13.05 -14.56 -5.24
C ALA A 126 12.12 -13.54 -4.57
N LEU A 127 12.00 -12.37 -5.21
CA LEU A 127 11.12 -11.31 -4.75
C LEU A 127 9.67 -11.62 -5.15
N ASP A 128 8.76 -11.54 -4.19
CA ASP A 128 7.32 -11.58 -4.38
C ASP A 128 6.81 -10.15 -4.64
N PRO A 129 6.35 -9.83 -5.87
CA PRO A 129 5.81 -8.51 -6.20
C PRO A 129 4.80 -7.96 -5.20
N LEU A 130 3.96 -8.82 -4.61
CA LEU A 130 2.91 -8.40 -3.70
C LEU A 130 3.49 -7.89 -2.38
N LEU A 131 4.48 -8.58 -1.81
CA LEU A 131 5.16 -8.12 -0.59
C LEU A 131 6.14 -6.98 -0.88
N ALA A 132 6.77 -6.98 -2.05
CA ALA A 132 7.70 -5.93 -2.48
C ALA A 132 7.06 -4.54 -2.46
N VAL A 133 5.91 -4.39 -3.12
CA VAL A 133 5.25 -3.09 -3.35
C VAL A 133 4.39 -2.63 -2.18
N THR A 134 4.04 -3.54 -1.26
CA THR A 134 3.16 -3.24 -0.13
C THR A 134 3.95 -2.90 1.12
N ILE A 135 4.95 -3.73 1.50
CA ILE A 135 5.62 -3.59 2.80
C ILE A 135 7.14 -3.74 2.75
N ALA A 136 7.71 -4.63 1.93
CA ALA A 136 9.11 -5.00 2.04
C ALA A 136 10.05 -3.81 1.76
N GLU A 137 9.73 -2.97 0.76
CA GLU A 137 10.53 -1.77 0.47
C GLU A 137 10.45 -0.76 1.62
N ALA A 138 9.25 -0.45 2.09
CA ALA A 138 9.05 0.51 3.17
C ALA A 138 9.71 0.04 4.46
N LEU A 139 9.55 -1.24 4.81
CA LEU A 139 10.09 -1.86 6.01
C LEU A 139 11.63 -1.91 5.97
N GLY A 140 12.21 -2.40 4.87
CA GLY A 140 13.66 -2.42 4.68
C GLY A 140 14.27 -1.01 4.72
N THR A 141 13.67 -0.06 4.02
CA THR A 141 14.16 1.32 3.96
C THR A 141 14.03 2.02 5.31
N SER A 142 12.94 1.78 6.07
CA SER A 142 12.73 2.40 7.38
C SER A 142 13.85 2.03 8.36
N PHE A 143 14.17 0.73 8.44
CA PHE A 143 15.25 0.25 9.30
C PHE A 143 16.63 0.63 8.76
N LEU A 144 16.80 0.69 7.42
CA LEU A 144 18.04 1.16 6.80
C LEU A 144 18.34 2.61 7.17
N LEU A 145 17.34 3.49 7.15
CA LEU A 145 17.52 4.91 7.51
C LEU A 145 17.75 5.12 9.03
N ALA A 146 17.37 4.14 9.84
CA ALA A 146 17.58 4.15 11.30
C ALA A 146 18.95 3.59 11.72
N ARG A 147 19.71 2.93 10.83
CA ARG A 147 20.95 2.17 11.14
C ARG A 147 22.15 2.97 11.66
N GLY A 148 22.04 4.29 11.79
CA GLY A 148 23.13 5.16 12.23
C GLY A 148 22.69 6.42 12.98
N GLY A 149 21.48 6.44 13.53
CA GLY A 149 21.00 7.54 14.38
C GLY A 149 21.09 7.23 15.88
N ASP A 150 21.16 8.27 16.72
CA ASP A 150 21.15 8.19 18.20
C ASP A 150 19.80 7.74 18.78
N GLY A 151 19.20 6.66 18.27
CA GLY A 151 17.94 6.09 18.78
C GLY A 151 16.66 6.90 18.51
N ASP A 152 16.77 8.13 18.00
CA ASP A 152 15.63 9.06 17.82
C ASP A 152 14.76 8.81 16.58
N LYS A 153 15.16 7.92 15.66
CA LYS A 153 14.38 7.63 14.44
C LYS A 153 13.43 6.45 14.67
N ALA A 154 12.13 6.70 14.59
CA ALA A 154 11.13 5.64 14.61
C ALA A 154 11.26 4.76 13.36
N THR A 155 11.32 3.44 13.57
CA THR A 155 11.33 2.44 12.49
C THR A 155 9.93 2.00 12.09
N LEU A 156 9.01 1.97 13.05
CA LEU A 156 7.61 1.59 12.89
C LEU A 156 6.71 2.57 13.66
N GLY A 157 5.46 2.70 13.20
CA GLY A 157 4.50 3.63 13.80
C GLY A 157 4.89 5.09 13.55
N PRO A 158 4.31 6.04 14.29
CA PRO A 158 3.22 5.86 15.23
C PRO A 158 1.87 5.67 14.51
N GLY A 159 0.83 5.51 15.32
CA GLY A 159 -0.53 5.83 14.93
C GLY A 159 -0.78 7.34 14.91
N GLY A 160 -2.05 7.70 14.81
CA GLY A 160 -2.49 9.07 14.62
C GLY A 160 -3.93 9.26 15.07
N CYS A 161 -4.41 10.51 14.97
CA CYS A 161 -5.78 10.89 15.24
C CYS A 161 -6.36 11.62 14.03
N TRP A 162 -7.64 11.36 13.79
CA TRP A 162 -8.45 12.16 12.89
C TRP A 162 -8.95 13.42 13.60
N ASP A 163 -9.15 14.49 12.85
CA ASP A 163 -9.79 15.72 13.33
C ASP A 163 -11.28 15.53 13.65
N ASP A 164 -11.97 14.75 12.83
CA ASP A 164 -13.37 14.37 13.00
C ASP A 164 -13.56 12.90 12.55
N LEU A 165 -14.46 12.15 13.20
CA LEU A 165 -14.74 10.74 12.86
C LEU A 165 -15.93 10.58 11.91
N ASP A 166 -16.83 11.55 11.85
CA ASP A 166 -17.98 11.58 10.94
C ASP A 166 -17.63 12.31 9.63
N ASP A 167 -16.70 13.27 9.68
CA ASP A 167 -16.14 13.96 8.50
C ASP A 167 -14.60 14.06 8.55
N PRO A 168 -13.86 12.94 8.50
CA PRO A 168 -12.40 12.94 8.59
C PRO A 168 -11.76 13.68 7.42
N GLN A 169 -10.99 14.73 7.70
CA GLN A 169 -10.26 15.50 6.70
C GLN A 169 -8.75 15.50 6.94
N ASN A 170 -8.32 15.44 8.21
CA ASN A 170 -6.91 15.52 8.57
C ASN A 170 -6.52 14.40 9.53
N TYR A 171 -5.57 13.58 9.11
CA TYR A 171 -4.93 12.59 9.98
C TYR A 171 -3.58 13.11 10.48
N THR A 172 -3.42 13.18 11.80
CA THR A 172 -2.20 13.70 12.46
C THR A 172 -1.51 12.60 13.25
N LEU A 173 -0.23 12.36 12.98
CA LEU A 173 0.56 11.36 13.70
C LEU A 173 0.81 11.78 15.15
N VAL A 174 0.72 10.81 16.08
CA VAL A 174 0.99 11.04 17.51
C VAL A 174 2.35 10.45 17.89
N GLY A 175 3.41 10.98 17.29
CA GLY A 175 4.79 10.56 17.54
C GLY A 175 5.74 10.87 16.38
N PRO A 176 7.03 10.51 16.53
CA PRO A 176 8.03 10.73 15.49
C PRO A 176 7.71 9.92 14.23
N PRO A 177 7.70 10.52 13.04
CA PRO A 177 7.31 9.82 11.82
C PRO A 177 8.31 8.70 11.47
N SER A 178 7.77 7.59 10.95
CA SER A 178 8.54 6.55 10.25
C SER A 178 8.02 6.38 8.82
N LEU A 179 8.67 5.53 8.03
CA LEU A 179 8.14 5.13 6.72
C LEU A 179 7.01 4.09 6.82
N VAL A 180 6.83 3.49 7.99
CA VAL A 180 5.80 2.47 8.24
C VAL A 180 4.95 2.89 9.46
N PRO A 181 4.23 4.04 9.40
CA PRO A 181 3.24 4.34 10.42
C PRO A 181 2.12 3.30 10.41
N ASP A 182 1.33 3.26 11.49
CA ASP A 182 0.30 2.22 11.67
C ASP A 182 -0.67 2.19 10.47
N ALA A 183 -0.95 3.34 9.84
CA ALA A 183 -1.77 3.43 8.64
C ALA A 183 -1.15 2.74 7.41
N VAL A 184 0.16 2.87 7.21
CA VAL A 184 0.89 2.19 6.13
C VAL A 184 0.96 0.70 6.39
N ALA A 185 1.20 0.27 7.64
CA ALA A 185 1.15 -1.14 8.02
C ALA A 185 -0.22 -1.76 7.72
N ASN A 186 -1.30 -1.06 8.10
CA ASN A 186 -2.67 -1.49 7.79
C ASN A 186 -2.93 -1.59 6.29
N GLY A 187 -2.62 -0.53 5.52
CA GLY A 187 -2.79 -0.53 4.07
C GLY A 187 -1.97 -1.61 3.36
N ALA A 188 -0.78 -1.91 3.86
CA ALA A 188 0.05 -2.98 3.33
C ALA A 188 -0.53 -4.37 3.59
N MET A 189 -1.01 -4.62 4.82
CA MET A 189 -1.69 -5.88 5.14
C MET A 189 -2.93 -6.08 4.26
N ASP A 190 -3.76 -5.04 4.14
CA ASP A 190 -4.98 -5.07 3.34
C ASP A 190 -4.65 -5.27 1.85
N GLY A 191 -3.62 -4.59 1.33
CA GLY A 191 -3.14 -4.77 -0.04
C GLY A 191 -2.66 -6.19 -0.34
N VAL A 192 -1.98 -6.83 0.62
CA VAL A 192 -1.55 -8.23 0.49
C VAL A 192 -2.74 -9.19 0.50
N VAL A 193 -3.68 -9.01 1.43
CA VAL A 193 -4.88 -9.85 1.56
C VAL A 193 -5.76 -9.73 0.31
N LEU A 194 -6.07 -8.51 -0.12
CA LEU A 194 -6.94 -8.25 -1.26
C LEU A 194 -6.27 -8.57 -2.59
N GLY A 195 -4.98 -8.26 -2.75
CA GLY A 195 -4.23 -8.63 -3.95
C GLY A 195 -4.12 -10.14 -4.13
N THR A 196 -3.93 -10.88 -3.05
CA THR A 196 -3.94 -12.37 -3.09
C THR A 196 -5.30 -12.89 -3.52
N ARG A 197 -6.39 -12.35 -2.96
CA ARG A 197 -7.75 -12.75 -3.32
C ARG A 197 -8.04 -12.49 -4.79
N LEU A 198 -7.71 -11.30 -5.31
CA LEU A 198 -7.92 -10.96 -6.72
C LEU A 198 -7.11 -11.83 -7.69
N ALA A 199 -5.92 -12.26 -7.29
CA ALA A 199 -5.10 -13.17 -8.10
C ALA A 199 -5.73 -14.57 -8.21
N GLN A 200 -6.48 -15.01 -7.20
CA GLN A 200 -7.14 -16.31 -7.15
C GLN A 200 -8.55 -16.26 -7.78
N GLU A 201 -9.31 -15.22 -7.45
CA GLU A 201 -10.70 -15.03 -7.86
C GLU A 201 -10.89 -13.60 -8.38
N PRO A 202 -10.65 -13.37 -9.69
CA PRO A 202 -10.88 -12.07 -10.30
C PRO A 202 -12.33 -11.62 -10.14
N THR A 203 -12.54 -10.47 -9.51
CA THR A 203 -13.86 -9.84 -9.32
C THR A 203 -13.76 -8.33 -9.50
N GLY A 204 -14.91 -7.64 -9.55
CA GLY A 204 -14.96 -6.17 -9.59
C GLY A 204 -14.39 -5.55 -8.31
N LEU A 205 -13.66 -4.44 -8.45
CA LEU A 205 -13.00 -3.80 -7.32
C LEU A 205 -14.01 -3.21 -6.34
N ALA A 206 -15.12 -2.64 -6.82
CA ALA A 206 -16.17 -2.15 -5.93
C ALA A 206 -16.81 -3.29 -5.12
N GLU A 207 -17.00 -4.47 -5.73
CA GLU A 207 -17.53 -5.65 -5.02
C GLU A 207 -16.56 -6.12 -3.94
N LEU A 208 -15.28 -6.25 -4.29
CA LEU A 208 -14.22 -6.65 -3.36
C LEU A 208 -14.13 -5.70 -2.16
N LEU A 209 -14.03 -4.39 -2.40
CA LEU A 209 -13.89 -3.39 -1.34
C LEU A 209 -15.15 -3.32 -0.47
N ARG A 210 -16.34 -3.46 -1.06
CA ARG A 210 -17.60 -3.52 -0.31
C ARG A 210 -17.68 -4.76 0.58
N GLY A 211 -17.19 -5.91 0.10
CA GLY A 211 -17.12 -7.13 0.91
C GLY A 211 -16.12 -7.03 2.06
N TYR A 212 -15.00 -6.33 1.84
CA TYR A 212 -13.89 -6.21 2.79
C TYR A 212 -14.10 -5.12 3.86
N TYR A 213 -14.46 -3.91 3.45
CA TYR A 213 -14.69 -2.78 4.36
C TYR A 213 -16.14 -2.61 4.79
N GLY A 214 -17.09 -3.26 4.12
CA GLY A 214 -18.51 -3.11 4.44
C GLY A 214 -18.88 -3.63 5.82
N THR A 215 -19.82 -2.94 6.47
CA THR A 215 -20.32 -3.21 7.83
C THR A 215 -21.32 -4.37 7.92
N GLY A 216 -21.39 -5.24 6.89
CA GLY A 216 -22.31 -6.37 6.87
C GLY A 216 -22.10 -7.30 8.06
N ASN A 217 -23.19 -7.86 8.57
CA ASN A 217 -23.18 -8.93 9.56
C ASN A 217 -22.36 -10.10 9.02
N GLY A 218 -21.11 -10.26 9.47
CA GLY A 218 -20.07 -11.20 8.99
C GLY A 218 -20.37 -12.70 9.12
N SER A 219 -21.62 -13.08 8.88
CA SER A 219 -22.17 -14.43 8.81
C SER A 219 -22.23 -14.97 7.37
N GLU A 220 -21.94 -14.15 6.36
CA GLU A 220 -21.77 -14.62 4.98
C GLU A 220 -20.46 -15.39 4.86
N SER A 221 -20.56 -16.72 4.74
CA SER A 221 -19.41 -17.62 4.50
C SER A 221 -18.57 -17.12 3.32
N GLY A 222 -17.26 -16.95 3.53
CA GLY A 222 -16.31 -16.53 2.49
C GLY A 222 -15.99 -15.03 2.44
N ARG A 223 -16.61 -14.19 3.28
CA ARG A 223 -16.15 -12.80 3.49
C ARG A 223 -14.87 -12.75 4.33
N LEU A 224 -13.97 -11.85 3.93
CA LEU A 224 -12.78 -11.49 4.69
C LEU A 224 -12.98 -10.03 5.15
N PRO A 225 -13.61 -9.76 6.29
CA PRO A 225 -13.76 -8.39 6.78
C PRO A 225 -12.41 -7.81 7.19
N SER A 226 -12.25 -6.51 6.99
CA SER A 226 -11.04 -5.73 7.34
C SER A 226 -10.62 -5.87 8.81
N SER A 227 -11.54 -6.18 9.72
CA SER A 227 -11.25 -6.47 11.13
C SER A 227 -10.40 -7.74 11.35
N PHE A 228 -10.30 -8.63 10.36
CA PHE A 228 -9.44 -9.82 10.41
C PHE A 228 -8.10 -9.65 9.67
N ARG A 229 -7.77 -8.45 9.17
CA ARG A 229 -6.56 -8.21 8.35
C ARG A 229 -5.28 -8.81 8.92
N ARG A 230 -5.07 -8.68 10.23
CA ARG A 230 -3.83 -9.08 10.92
C ARG A 230 -3.63 -10.59 10.85
N ARG A 231 -4.70 -11.32 11.20
CA ARG A 231 -4.76 -12.78 11.11
C ARG A 231 -4.56 -13.24 9.67
N ASP A 232 -5.31 -12.66 8.74
CA ASP A 232 -5.32 -13.11 7.35
C ASP A 232 -3.97 -12.81 6.65
N PHE A 233 -3.37 -11.66 6.92
CA PHE A 233 -2.00 -11.34 6.51
C PHE A 233 -0.99 -12.33 7.12
N GLY A 234 -1.09 -12.61 8.42
CA GLY A 234 -0.20 -13.54 9.12
C GLY A 234 -0.21 -14.94 8.50
N VAL A 235 -1.38 -15.44 8.10
CA VAL A 235 -1.52 -16.72 7.38
C VAL A 235 -0.84 -16.68 6.01
N LEU A 236 -0.97 -15.59 5.26
CA LEU A 236 -0.40 -15.45 3.91
C LEU A 236 1.12 -15.34 3.93
N VAL A 237 1.68 -14.61 4.89
CA VAL A 237 3.12 -14.42 5.00
C VAL A 237 3.78 -15.65 5.61
N GLY A 238 3.23 -16.21 6.69
CA GLY A 238 3.85 -17.33 7.38
C GLY A 238 5.22 -17.00 8.01
N PRO A 239 5.89 -17.98 8.63
CA PRO A 239 7.15 -17.76 9.33
C PRO A 239 8.30 -17.49 8.34
N GLY A 240 9.16 -16.51 8.66
CA GLY A 240 10.40 -16.22 7.92
C GLY A 240 10.23 -15.55 6.55
N ARG A 241 9.07 -15.69 5.88
CA ARG A 241 8.85 -15.12 4.54
C ARG A 241 9.02 -13.60 4.50
N LEU A 242 8.54 -12.86 5.50
CA LEU A 242 8.70 -11.40 5.52
C LEU A 242 10.18 -11.00 5.56
N GLU A 243 10.99 -11.71 6.33
CA GLU A 243 12.44 -11.49 6.38
C GLU A 243 13.09 -11.72 5.02
N GLU A 244 12.81 -12.87 4.38
CA GLU A 244 13.31 -13.19 3.04
C GLU A 244 12.95 -12.11 2.01
N GLN A 245 11.73 -11.59 2.08
CA GLN A 245 11.26 -10.55 1.17
C GLN A 245 11.90 -9.19 1.44
N VAL A 246 12.19 -8.84 2.70
CA VAL A 246 12.95 -7.64 3.03
C VAL A 246 14.39 -7.75 2.53
N VAL A 247 15.05 -8.92 2.69
CA VAL A 247 16.38 -9.17 2.13
C VAL A 247 16.37 -9.01 0.61
N ALA A 248 15.48 -9.73 -0.08
CA ALA A 248 15.37 -9.68 -1.54
C ALA A 248 15.14 -8.25 -2.05
N MET A 249 14.29 -7.49 -1.35
CA MET A 249 14.00 -6.11 -1.71
C MET A 249 15.21 -5.20 -1.52
N LEU A 250 15.97 -5.34 -0.42
CA LEU A 250 17.19 -4.56 -0.19
C LEU A 250 18.26 -4.85 -1.25
N GLU A 251 18.38 -6.09 -1.73
CA GLU A 251 19.25 -6.43 -2.85
C GLU A 251 18.82 -5.73 -4.16
N VAL A 252 17.51 -5.67 -4.44
CA VAL A 252 17.00 -4.88 -5.57
C VAL A 252 17.34 -3.40 -5.40
N LEU A 253 17.08 -2.82 -4.23
CA LEU A 253 17.38 -1.40 -3.97
C LEU A 253 18.88 -1.09 -4.12
N ARG A 254 19.78 -2.03 -3.77
CA ARG A 254 21.24 -1.82 -3.87
C ARG A 254 21.68 -1.52 -5.32
N VAL A 255 21.01 -2.09 -6.32
CA VAL A 255 21.38 -1.88 -7.72
C VAL A 255 20.71 -0.65 -8.35
N LEU A 256 19.63 -0.14 -7.74
CA LEU A 256 18.89 1.02 -8.24
C LEU A 256 19.66 2.34 -8.00
N PRO A 257 19.85 3.20 -9.02
CA PRO A 257 20.64 4.43 -8.89
C PRO A 257 20.24 5.35 -7.72
N PRO A 258 18.94 5.59 -7.42
CA PRO A 258 18.55 6.45 -6.30
C PRO A 258 18.93 5.90 -4.91
N MET A 259 19.10 4.59 -4.79
CA MET A 259 19.27 3.89 -3.51
C MET A 259 20.67 3.31 -3.32
N ARG A 260 21.47 3.21 -4.38
CA ARG A 260 22.82 2.64 -4.36
C ARG A 260 23.71 3.20 -3.26
N GLY A 261 23.77 4.52 -3.12
CA GLY A 261 24.62 5.17 -2.11
C GLY A 261 24.20 4.89 -0.67
N LEU A 262 22.94 4.53 -0.41
CA LEU A 262 22.47 4.17 0.94
C LEU A 262 22.86 2.73 1.33
N LEU A 263 23.18 1.89 0.35
CA LEU A 263 23.38 0.45 0.50
C LEU A 263 24.81 -0.03 0.17
N GLU A 264 25.66 0.87 -0.33
CA GLU A 264 27.03 0.59 -0.78
C GLU A 264 27.92 0.06 0.36
N ASP A 265 27.82 0.66 1.54
CA ASP A 265 28.60 0.28 2.73
C ASP A 265 27.92 -0.80 3.59
N VAL A 266 26.82 -1.39 3.12
CA VAL A 266 26.03 -2.36 3.90
C VAL A 266 26.44 -3.77 3.52
N GLY A 267 27.05 -4.49 4.46
CA GLY A 267 27.42 -5.88 4.27
C GLY A 267 26.19 -6.80 4.16
N GLN A 268 26.37 -7.98 3.57
CA GLN A 268 25.31 -9.00 3.46
C GLN A 268 24.79 -9.46 4.84
N GLU A 269 25.69 -9.62 5.82
CA GLU A 269 25.29 -9.97 7.20
C GLU A 269 24.49 -8.86 7.87
N GLU A 270 24.82 -7.59 7.61
CA GLU A 270 24.07 -6.44 8.13
C GLU A 270 22.68 -6.35 7.48
N VAL A 271 22.56 -6.62 6.17
CA VAL A 271 21.27 -6.74 5.48
C VAL A 271 20.39 -7.81 6.13
N ALA A 272 20.96 -9.01 6.38
CA ALA A 272 20.23 -10.09 7.01
C ALA A 272 19.77 -9.73 8.43
N ALA A 273 20.66 -9.16 9.26
CA ALA A 273 20.33 -8.72 10.61
C ALA A 273 19.25 -7.63 10.63
N LEU A 274 19.32 -6.69 9.68
CA LEU A 274 18.34 -5.62 9.53
C LEU A 274 16.98 -6.18 9.11
N ALA A 275 16.94 -7.07 8.12
CA ALA A 275 15.73 -7.72 7.66
C ALA A 275 15.06 -8.56 8.76
N GLN A 276 15.86 -9.32 9.52
CA GLN A 276 15.39 -10.11 10.66
C GLN A 276 14.79 -9.21 11.75
N ARG A 277 15.46 -8.10 12.08
CA ARG A 277 14.94 -7.15 13.08
C ARG A 277 13.64 -6.51 12.60
N ALA A 278 13.61 -6.06 11.35
CA ALA A 278 12.47 -5.38 10.76
C ALA A 278 11.24 -6.29 10.67
N SER A 279 11.43 -7.54 10.23
CA SER A 279 10.36 -8.54 10.15
C SER A 279 9.83 -8.91 11.53
N ARG A 280 10.72 -9.15 12.51
CA ARG A 280 10.34 -9.50 13.88
C ARG A 280 9.53 -8.39 14.54
N GLU A 281 10.05 -7.15 14.53
CA GLU A 281 9.35 -6.01 15.16
C GLU A 281 8.01 -5.71 14.47
N PHE A 282 7.91 -5.88 13.15
CA PHE A 282 6.65 -5.73 12.43
C PHE A 282 5.64 -6.80 12.84
N LEU A 283 6.03 -8.07 12.84
CA LEU A 283 5.14 -9.17 13.19
C LEU A 283 4.69 -9.06 14.66
N GLU A 284 5.60 -8.82 15.60
CA GLU A 284 5.25 -8.66 17.03
C GLU A 284 4.24 -7.53 17.29
N ARG A 285 4.30 -6.45 16.49
CA ARG A 285 3.43 -5.28 16.66
C ARG A 285 2.08 -5.43 15.95
N TYR A 286 2.05 -6.05 14.78
CA TYR A 286 0.89 -5.98 13.88
C TYR A 286 0.22 -7.32 13.59
N VAL A 287 0.83 -8.47 13.90
CA VAL A 287 0.32 -9.82 13.54
C VAL A 287 0.19 -10.70 14.77
#